data_AF-A0A1Q3BED0-F1
#
_entry.id   AF-A0A1Q3BED0-F1
#
_cell.length_a   1.000
_cell.length_b   1.000
_cell.length_c   1.000
_cell.angle_alpha   90.00
_cell.angle_beta   90.00
_cell.angle_gamma   90.00
#
_symmetry.space_group_name_H-M   'P 1'
#
loop_
_entity.id
_entity.type
_entity.pdbx_description
1 polymer ?
#
loop_
_entity_poly.entity_id
_entity_poly.type
_entity_poly.pdbx_seq_one_letter_code
_entity_poly.pdbx_strand_id
1 'polypeptide(L)'
;LQFLSSTKAPFWINAYPYFAYKDDPSGISLDYALFNPNEGMVDPYTKLRYDNMLYAQVDAAIFAIARMGCGNIEVKVSEMGWPSKGDPNDFGTTLENVAMYNRNLLRRQLGSEGTPLRPCMGLDVYMFALFNENLKPGPTSKKLIRPKILSR
;
A
#
# COMPACT_ATOMS: atom_id res chain seq x y z
N LEU A 1 3.70 -21.38 -4.03
CA LEU A 1 3.50 -21.16 -2.57
C LEU A 1 4.06 -22.27 -1.71
N GLN A 2 3.92 -23.55 -2.06
CA GLN A 2 4.43 -24.63 -1.21
C GLN A 2 5.93 -24.55 -0.90
N PHE A 3 6.75 -24.16 -1.88
CA PHE A 3 8.17 -23.90 -1.65
C PHE A 3 8.42 -22.84 -0.56
N LEU A 4 7.67 -21.73 -0.59
CA LEU A 4 7.77 -20.67 0.41
C LEU A 4 7.31 -21.17 1.78
N SER A 5 6.22 -21.94 1.82
CA SER A 5 5.73 -22.58 3.05
C SER A 5 6.76 -23.52 3.67
N SER A 6 7.36 -24.40 2.88
CA SER A 6 8.36 -25.38 3.35
C SER A 6 9.66 -24.73 3.80
N THR A 7 10.03 -23.60 3.19
CA THR A 7 11.25 -22.86 3.53
C THR A 7 11.04 -21.76 4.56
N LYS A 8 9.78 -21.53 4.98
CA LYS A 8 9.37 -20.39 5.84
C LYS A 8 9.76 -19.03 5.25
N ALA A 9 9.83 -18.94 3.93
CA ALA A 9 10.09 -17.69 3.23
C ALA A 9 8.82 -16.84 3.12
N PRO A 10 8.92 -15.51 3.24
CA PRO A 10 7.77 -14.63 3.05
C PRO A 10 7.34 -14.56 1.58
N PHE A 11 6.08 -14.19 1.36
CA PHE A 11 5.54 -13.80 0.06
C PHE A 11 5.55 -12.27 -0.05
N TRP A 12 6.29 -11.75 -1.02
CA TRP A 12 6.44 -10.32 -1.25
C TRP A 12 5.40 -9.83 -2.26
N ILE A 13 4.70 -8.74 -1.93
CA ILE A 13 3.73 -8.09 -2.81
C ILE A 13 4.10 -6.65 -3.10
N ASN A 14 3.81 -6.21 -4.32
CA ASN A 14 3.79 -4.79 -4.66
C ASN A 14 2.35 -4.29 -4.50
N ALA A 15 2.12 -3.38 -3.56
CA ALA A 15 0.78 -2.93 -3.18
C ALA A 15 0.65 -1.42 -3.36
N TYR A 16 -0.23 -1.00 -4.27
CA TYR A 16 -0.37 0.39 -4.68
C TYR A 16 -1.83 0.86 -4.57
N PRO A 17 -2.25 1.41 -3.41
CA PRO A 17 -3.54 2.08 -3.27
C PRO A 17 -3.80 3.16 -4.33
N TYR A 18 -2.74 3.83 -4.79
CA TYR A 18 -2.82 4.86 -5.83
C TYR A 18 -3.48 4.36 -7.11
N PHE A 19 -3.13 3.17 -7.61
CA PHE A 19 -3.69 2.70 -8.89
C PHE A 19 -5.18 2.37 -8.77
N ALA A 20 -5.59 1.78 -7.65
CA ALA A 20 -7.01 1.56 -7.37
C ALA A 20 -7.77 2.90 -7.33
N TYR A 21 -7.26 3.90 -6.59
CA TYR A 21 -7.87 5.24 -6.55
C TYR A 21 -7.92 5.90 -7.94
N LYS A 22 -6.83 5.82 -8.72
CA LYS A 22 -6.76 6.40 -10.06
C LYS A 22 -7.82 5.81 -10.99
N ASP A 23 -8.08 4.51 -10.88
CA ASP A 23 -9.00 3.80 -11.76
C ASP A 23 -10.48 4.05 -11.39
N ASP A 24 -10.78 4.31 -10.12
CA ASP A 24 -12.12 4.70 -9.64
C ASP A 24 -12.07 5.81 -8.57
N PRO A 25 -11.80 7.07 -8.95
CA PRO A 25 -11.69 8.18 -8.00
C PRO A 25 -13.05 8.61 -7.42
N SER A 26 -14.16 8.13 -8.00
CA SER A 26 -15.52 8.39 -7.52
C SER A 26 -15.99 7.39 -6.46
N GLY A 27 -15.60 6.12 -6.58
CA GLY A 27 -15.96 5.06 -5.64
C GLY A 27 -14.93 4.83 -4.55
N ILE A 28 -13.66 5.19 -4.78
CA ILE A 28 -12.59 5.06 -3.79
C ILE A 28 -12.28 6.43 -3.17
N SER A 29 -12.50 6.53 -1.86
CA SER A 29 -12.11 7.71 -1.10
C SER A 29 -10.60 7.94 -1.17
N LEU A 30 -10.20 9.17 -1.51
CA LEU A 30 -8.81 9.58 -1.46
C LEU A 30 -8.25 9.47 -0.03
N ASP A 31 -9.04 9.81 0.98
CA ASP A 31 -8.63 9.71 2.38
C ASP A 31 -8.33 8.28 2.80
N TYR A 32 -9.12 7.32 2.31
CA TYR A 32 -8.89 5.89 2.52
C TYR A 32 -7.58 5.40 1.87
N ALA A 33 -7.24 5.94 0.71
CA ALA A 33 -6.00 5.61 0.01
C ALA A 33 -4.76 6.32 0.60
N LEU A 34 -4.95 7.49 1.24
CA LEU A 34 -3.89 8.32 1.85
C LEU A 34 -3.67 8.07 3.35
N PHE A 35 -4.36 7.10 3.96
CA PHE A 35 -4.34 6.81 5.40
C PHE A 35 -4.85 7.98 6.28
N ASN A 36 -5.67 8.87 5.72
CA ASN A 36 -6.30 9.95 6.49
C ASN A 36 -7.47 9.41 7.32
N PRO A 37 -7.97 10.16 8.33
CA PRO A 37 -9.21 9.82 9.01
C PRO A 37 -10.37 9.68 8.00
N ASN A 38 -11.03 8.54 8.01
CA ASN A 38 -12.16 8.23 7.14
C ASN A 38 -13.07 7.18 7.81
N GLU A 39 -14.23 6.92 7.19
CA GLU A 39 -15.20 5.95 7.71
C GLU A 39 -14.70 4.50 7.66
N GLY A 40 -13.69 4.23 6.83
CA GLY A 40 -13.15 2.90 6.56
C GLY A 40 -14.08 2.07 5.70
N MET A 41 -13.70 0.82 5.49
CA MET A 41 -14.49 -0.20 4.81
C MET A 41 -14.60 -1.41 5.73
N VAL A 42 -15.81 -1.97 5.87
CA VAL A 42 -16.01 -3.24 6.57
C VAL A 42 -16.12 -4.34 5.53
N ASP A 43 -15.22 -5.32 5.60
CA ASP A 43 -15.33 -6.49 4.73
C ASP A 43 -16.59 -7.30 5.10
N PRO A 44 -17.51 -7.54 4.15
CA PRO A 44 -18.80 -8.14 4.46
C PRO A 44 -18.71 -9.60 4.93
N TYR A 45 -17.60 -10.29 4.68
CA TYR A 45 -17.42 -11.70 5.02
C TYR A 45 -16.74 -11.88 6.38
N THR A 46 -15.61 -11.23 6.59
CA THR A 46 -14.75 -11.34 7.78
C THR A 46 -15.17 -10.38 8.89
N LYS A 47 -15.96 -9.35 8.55
CA LYS A 47 -16.34 -8.23 9.43
C LYS A 47 -15.16 -7.39 9.94
N LEU A 48 -13.98 -7.59 9.36
CA LEU A 48 -12.82 -6.75 9.66
C LEU A 48 -13.05 -5.35 9.09
N ARG A 49 -12.75 -4.33 9.89
CA ARG A 49 -12.78 -2.93 9.46
C ARG A 49 -11.38 -2.49 9.05
N TYR A 50 -11.26 -2.02 7.82
CA TYR A 50 -10.07 -1.45 7.24
C TYR A 50 -10.24 0.06 7.19
N ASP A 51 -9.38 0.80 7.89
CA ASP A 51 -9.35 2.27 7.83
C ASP A 51 -8.42 2.80 6.72
N ASN A 52 -7.70 1.91 6.03
CA ASN A 52 -6.87 2.23 4.89
C ASN A 52 -6.82 1.07 3.87
N MET A 53 -6.58 1.41 2.62
CA MET A 53 -6.58 0.44 1.52
C MET A 53 -5.39 -0.52 1.53
N LEU A 54 -4.21 -0.08 1.98
CA LEU A 54 -3.01 -0.93 1.97
C LEU A 54 -3.24 -2.19 2.81
N TYR A 55 -3.83 -2.03 4.00
CA TYR A 55 -4.11 -3.17 4.87
C TYR A 55 -5.17 -4.11 4.29
N ALA A 56 -6.17 -3.57 3.60
CA ALA A 56 -7.15 -4.39 2.88
C ALA A 56 -6.48 -5.20 1.75
N GLN A 57 -5.56 -4.60 0.99
CA GLN A 57 -4.82 -5.29 -0.07
C GLN A 57 -3.91 -6.40 0.48
N VAL A 58 -3.22 -6.14 1.60
CA VAL A 58 -2.36 -7.12 2.27
C VAL A 58 -3.17 -8.29 2.81
N ASP A 59 -4.27 -8.01 3.50
CA ASP A 59 -5.13 -9.06 4.05
C ASP A 59 -5.82 -9.87 2.95
N ALA A 60 -6.23 -9.24 1.84
CA ALA A 60 -6.74 -9.95 0.68
C ALA A 60 -5.72 -10.98 0.13
N ALA A 61 -4.43 -10.60 0.06
CA ALA A 61 -3.37 -11.52 -0.32
C ALA A 61 -3.17 -12.65 0.71
N ILE A 62 -3.20 -12.32 2.01
CA ILE A 62 -3.13 -13.33 3.09
C ILE A 62 -4.28 -14.32 2.98
N PHE A 63 -5.52 -13.86 2.79
CA PHE A 63 -6.68 -14.73 2.62
C PHE A 63 -6.57 -15.62 1.38
N ALA A 64 -6.10 -15.10 0.25
CA ALA A 64 -5.89 -15.89 -0.96
C ALA A 64 -4.84 -16.99 -0.74
N ILE A 65 -3.72 -16.66 -0.08
CA ILE A 65 -2.66 -17.61 0.28
C ILE A 65 -3.17 -18.69 1.25
N ALA A 66 -3.98 -18.29 2.24
CA ALA A 66 -4.61 -19.23 3.17
C ALA A 66 -5.57 -20.19 2.46
N ARG A 67 -6.39 -19.70 1.51
CA ARG A 67 -7.28 -20.55 0.69
C ARG A 67 -6.53 -21.57 -0.17
N MET A 68 -5.27 -21.32 -0.49
CA MET A 68 -4.39 -22.27 -1.18
C MET A 68 -3.67 -23.25 -0.22
N GLY A 69 -4.06 -23.29 1.05
CA GLY A 69 -3.48 -24.20 2.06
C GLY A 69 -2.11 -23.76 2.58
N CYS A 70 -1.73 -22.49 2.37
CA CYS A 70 -0.41 -21.96 2.73
C CYS A 70 -0.49 -20.84 3.78
N GLY A 71 -1.45 -20.89 4.70
CA GLY A 71 -1.76 -19.80 5.65
C GLY A 71 -0.62 -19.44 6.63
N ASN A 72 0.40 -20.28 6.75
CA ASN A 72 1.61 -20.06 7.53
C ASN A 72 2.62 -19.11 6.86
N ILE A 73 2.41 -18.74 5.60
CA ILE A 73 3.28 -17.80 4.89
C ILE A 73 3.04 -16.38 5.41
N GLU A 74 4.14 -15.69 5.72
CA GLU A 74 4.15 -14.26 6.01
C GLU A 74 4.02 -13.45 4.71
N VAL A 75 3.25 -12.37 4.74
CA VAL A 75 3.12 -11.45 3.59
C VAL A 75 3.83 -10.14 3.95
N LYS A 76 4.70 -9.67 3.05
CA LYS A 76 5.44 -8.41 3.19
C LYS A 76 5.25 -7.55 1.95
N VAL A 77 5.38 -6.22 2.09
CA VAL A 77 5.21 -5.29 0.96
C VAL A 77 6.58 -4.88 0.42
N SER A 78 6.94 -5.35 -0.77
CA SER A 78 8.21 -5.02 -1.43
C SER A 78 8.21 -3.67 -2.13
N GLU A 79 7.05 -3.21 -2.60
CA GLU A 79 6.92 -1.89 -3.20
C GLU A 79 5.56 -1.30 -2.91
N MET A 80 5.56 -0.03 -2.49
CA MET A 80 4.38 0.80 -2.34
C MET A 80 4.76 2.27 -2.45
N GLY A 81 3.88 3.12 -2.97
CA GLY A 81 4.18 4.53 -3.13
C GLY A 81 3.04 5.33 -3.73
N TRP A 82 3.19 6.65 -3.69
CA TRP A 82 2.26 7.60 -4.28
C TRP A 82 3.01 8.57 -5.22
N PRO A 83 2.59 8.73 -6.48
CA PRO A 83 3.28 9.61 -7.40
C PRO A 83 3.08 11.09 -7.06
N SER A 84 4.16 11.86 -7.18
CA SER A 84 4.18 13.30 -6.94
C SER A 84 3.68 14.11 -8.13
N LYS A 85 3.68 13.51 -9.32
CA LYS A 85 3.17 14.10 -10.57
C LYS A 85 2.79 12.99 -11.55
N GLY A 86 1.71 13.19 -12.27
CA GLY A 86 1.23 12.30 -13.31
C GLY A 86 0.83 13.04 -14.59
N ASP A 87 0.27 12.30 -15.52
CA ASP A 87 -0.33 12.82 -16.76
C ASP A 87 -1.70 13.50 -16.46
N PRO A 88 -2.32 14.25 -17.39
CA PRO A 88 -3.56 15.00 -17.11
C PRO A 88 -4.73 14.18 -16.55
N ASN A 89 -4.75 12.86 -16.81
CA ASN A 89 -5.78 11.92 -16.32
C ASN A 89 -5.29 11.09 -15.12
N ASP A 90 -4.18 11.47 -14.50
CA ASP A 90 -3.67 10.88 -13.26
C ASP A 90 -4.24 11.67 -12.08
N PHE A 91 -5.42 11.28 -11.60
CA PHE A 91 -6.05 11.91 -10.45
C PHE A 91 -5.22 11.71 -9.17
N GLY A 92 -5.21 12.72 -8.30
CA GLY A 92 -4.55 12.63 -6.99
C GLY A 92 -3.02 12.73 -7.01
N THR A 93 -2.38 13.01 -8.15
CA THR A 93 -0.91 13.16 -8.22
C THR A 93 -0.47 14.58 -7.88
N THR A 94 -0.54 14.95 -6.60
CA THR A 94 -0.07 16.24 -6.10
C THR A 94 1.08 16.08 -5.13
N LEU A 95 1.92 17.11 -5.01
CA LEU A 95 3.00 17.15 -4.00
C LEU A 95 2.46 17.05 -2.57
N GLU A 96 1.24 17.54 -2.34
CA GLU A 96 0.57 17.46 -1.05
C GLU A 96 0.16 16.01 -0.73
N ASN A 97 -0.49 15.32 -1.68
CA ASN A 97 -0.94 13.94 -1.49
C ASN A 97 0.24 12.98 -1.24
N VAL A 98 1.34 13.12 -1.99
CA VAL A 98 2.53 12.28 -1.75
C VAL A 98 3.18 12.57 -0.40
N ALA A 99 3.21 13.84 0.04
CA ALA A 99 3.73 14.19 1.36
C ALA A 99 2.85 13.61 2.48
N MET A 100 1.53 13.65 2.29
CA MET A 100 0.54 13.11 3.21
C MET A 100 0.64 11.58 3.31
N TYR A 101 0.68 10.89 2.16
CA TYR A 101 0.87 9.44 2.07
C TYR A 101 2.11 8.98 2.82
N ASN A 102 3.27 9.59 2.53
CA ASN A 102 4.55 9.21 3.14
C ASN A 102 4.58 9.51 4.64
N ARG A 103 4.04 10.65 5.07
CA ARG A 103 3.95 11.02 6.49
C ARG A 103 3.07 10.06 7.28
N ASN A 104 1.89 9.75 6.75
CA ASN A 104 0.94 8.89 7.43
C ASN A 104 1.45 7.45 7.48
N LEU A 105 2.02 6.94 6.38
CA LEU A 105 2.70 5.65 6.36
C LEU A 105 3.78 5.57 7.44
N LEU A 106 4.70 6.55 7.46
CA LEU A 106 5.82 6.55 8.40
C LEU A 106 5.34 6.49 9.85
N ARG A 107 4.25 7.20 10.19
CA ARG A 107 3.66 7.14 11.54
C ARG A 107 3.17 5.76 11.92
N ARG A 108 2.46 5.07 11.01
CA ARG A 108 1.97 3.71 11.25
C ARG A 108 3.14 2.73 11.42
N GLN A 109 4.17 2.89 10.61
CA GLN A 109 5.38 2.07 10.66
C GLN A 109 6.19 2.29 11.95
N LEU A 110 6.32 3.55 12.41
CA LEU A 110 6.91 3.85 13.72
C LEU A 110 6.12 3.24 14.89
N GLY A 111 4.81 3.04 14.71
CA GLY A 111 3.95 2.33 15.65
C GLY A 111 4.01 0.80 15.57
N SER A 112 4.79 0.23 14.65
CA SER A 112 4.78 -1.22 14.34
C SER A 112 3.38 -1.77 14.08
N GLU A 113 2.54 -0.98 13.42
CA GLU A 113 1.13 -1.31 13.19
C GLU A 113 0.98 -2.48 12.21
N GLY A 114 0.19 -3.47 12.62
CA GLY A 114 -0.22 -4.60 11.79
C GLY A 114 -1.53 -4.35 11.05
N THR A 115 -1.94 -5.30 10.22
CA THR A 115 -3.25 -5.24 9.55
C THR A 115 -4.39 -5.67 10.51
N PRO A 116 -5.66 -5.38 10.21
CA PRO A 116 -6.80 -5.86 10.99
C PRO A 116 -6.82 -7.39 11.18
N LEU A 117 -6.38 -8.18 10.19
CA LEU A 117 -6.28 -9.64 10.32
C LEU A 117 -5.09 -10.08 11.20
N ARG A 118 -3.99 -9.32 11.21
CA ARG A 118 -2.76 -9.63 11.96
C ARG A 118 -2.32 -8.43 12.82
N PRO A 119 -3.12 -8.00 13.82
CA PRO A 119 -2.88 -6.76 14.56
C PRO A 119 -1.65 -6.81 15.47
N CYS A 120 -1.21 -8.00 15.86
CA CYS A 120 -0.03 -8.21 16.72
C CYS A 120 1.28 -8.40 15.94
N MET A 121 1.25 -8.25 14.61
CA MET A 121 2.42 -8.43 13.76
C MET A 121 2.57 -7.21 12.85
N GLY A 122 3.58 -6.40 13.14
CA GLY A 122 3.87 -5.20 12.35
C GLY A 122 4.07 -5.56 10.88
N LEU A 123 3.50 -4.73 9.99
CA LEU A 123 3.62 -4.95 8.56
C LEU A 123 4.93 -4.35 8.01
N ASP A 124 5.84 -5.21 7.58
CA ASP A 124 7.05 -4.78 6.86
C ASP A 124 6.71 -4.23 5.48
N VAL A 125 7.08 -2.96 5.24
CA VAL A 125 6.87 -2.27 3.97
C VAL A 125 8.13 -1.59 3.46
N TYR A 126 8.33 -1.65 2.14
CA TYR A 126 9.39 -0.95 1.44
C TYR A 126 8.79 0.13 0.54
N MET A 127 9.15 1.38 0.82
CA MET A 127 8.65 2.54 0.08
C MET A 127 9.38 2.66 -1.26
N PHE A 128 8.60 2.63 -2.33
CA PHE A 128 9.03 2.91 -3.69
C PHE A 128 8.82 4.40 -3.99
N ALA A 129 9.81 5.17 -4.42
CA ALA A 129 11.25 4.86 -4.52
C ALA A 129 12.06 5.94 -3.81
N LEU A 130 13.37 5.72 -3.65
CA LEU A 130 14.25 6.72 -3.06
C LEU A 130 14.42 7.95 -3.96
N PHE A 131 14.41 7.75 -5.28
CA PHE A 131 14.61 8.79 -6.29
C PHE A 131 13.57 8.71 -7.41
N ASN A 132 13.36 9.83 -8.10
CA ASN A 132 12.62 9.83 -9.37
C ASN A 132 13.41 9.05 -10.43
N GLU A 133 12.72 8.19 -11.17
CA GLU A 133 13.32 7.34 -12.20
C GLU A 133 13.04 7.94 -13.59
N ASN A 134 13.74 9.02 -13.92
CA ASN A 134 13.47 9.82 -15.14
C ASN A 134 13.62 9.04 -16.46
N LEU A 135 14.27 7.88 -16.44
CA LEU A 135 14.48 7.00 -17.61
C LEU A 135 13.45 5.87 -17.70
N LYS A 136 12.51 5.76 -16.76
CA LYS A 136 11.53 4.66 -16.76
C LYS A 136 10.57 4.80 -17.94
N PRO A 137 10.28 3.73 -18.71
CA PRO A 137 9.25 3.78 -19.74
C PRO A 137 7.84 3.86 -19.12
N GLY A 138 6.90 4.47 -19.85
CA GLY A 138 5.50 4.54 -19.45
C GLY A 138 5.05 5.89 -18.87
N PRO A 139 3.87 5.92 -18.21
CA PRO A 139 3.21 7.13 -17.72
C PRO A 139 4.08 7.97 -16.77
N THR A 140 3.83 9.27 -16.71
CA THR A 140 4.58 10.20 -15.85
C THR A 140 4.50 9.81 -14.36
N SER A 141 3.35 9.28 -13.94
CA SER A 141 3.15 8.74 -12.58
C SER A 141 4.07 7.59 -12.22
N LYS A 142 4.62 6.85 -13.19
CA LYS A 142 5.61 5.79 -12.90
C LYS A 142 7.03 6.34 -12.69
N LYS A 143 7.31 7.58 -13.11
CA LYS A 143 8.63 8.22 -13.09
C LYS A 143 8.86 9.12 -11.88
N LEU A 144 7.79 9.77 -11.41
CA LEU A 144 7.87 10.84 -10.41
C LEU A 144 7.23 10.40 -9.10
N ILE A 145 8.03 9.72 -8.27
CA ILE A 145 7.61 9.16 -6.98
C ILE A 145 8.68 9.61 -5.96
N ARG A 146 8.70 10.90 -5.64
CA ARG A 146 9.68 11.47 -4.70
C ARG A 146 9.09 11.56 -3.29
N PRO A 147 9.67 10.87 -2.30
CA PRO A 147 9.51 11.24 -0.91
C PRO A 147 10.31 12.52 -0.63
N LYS A 148 9.63 13.61 -0.33
CA LYS A 148 10.29 14.83 0.14
C LYS A 148 10.64 14.67 1.64
N ILE A 149 11.49 13.69 1.97
CA ILE A 149 11.86 13.38 3.37
C ILE A 149 13.11 14.17 3.80
N LEU A 150 13.84 14.78 2.87
CA LEU A 150 15.02 15.61 3.17
C LEU A 150 14.99 16.89 2.33
N SER A 151 14.43 17.95 2.90
CA SER A 151 14.89 19.32 2.64
C SER A 151 15.16 19.95 4.00
N ARG A 152 16.44 20.14 4.31
CA ARG A 152 16.86 21.14 5.29
C ARG A 152 16.43 22.52 4.81
#